data_AF-A0A5S6QX93-F1
#
_entry.id   AF-A0A5S6QX93-F1
#
_cell.length_a   1.000
_cell.length_b   1.000
_cell.length_c   1.000
_cell.angle_alpha   90.00
_cell.angle_beta   90.00
_cell.angle_gamma   90.00
#
_symmetry.space_group_name_H-M   'P 1'
#
loop_
_entity.id
_entity.type
_entity.pdbx_description
1 polymer ?
#
loop_
_entity_poly.entity_id
_entity_poly.type
_entity_poly.pdbx_seq_one_letter_code
_entity_poly.pdbx_strand_id
1 'polypeptide(L)'
;MASEKKASLLEDKERSLTDYINKANDVQEKIGQLLAGEDQLTEELSSWMCFEGEVRELRVQARDYVLRSAEDTLAQESDTNSKASAVSGPLLPKWSLPKFGMNLLEFTSFWNQFEANVHCRQELSDVTKLLYLRSALTDNALKAVEDFSVTNANYAMAWLRC
;
A
#
# COMPACT_ATOMS: atom_id res chain seq x y z
N MET A 1 -30.10 31.10 50.81
CA MET A 1 -30.93 30.41 49.78
C MET A 1 -30.34 30.49 48.38
N ALA A 2 -30.41 31.62 47.65
CA ALA A 2 -29.98 31.66 46.24
C ALA A 2 -28.45 31.66 46.04
N SER A 3 -27.69 32.25 46.97
CA SER A 3 -26.22 32.28 46.93
C SER A 3 -25.61 30.91 47.24
N GLU A 4 -26.17 30.18 48.21
CA GLU A 4 -25.73 28.82 48.58
C GLU A 4 -25.97 27.81 47.46
N LYS A 5 -27.10 27.91 46.74
CA LYS A 5 -27.36 27.06 45.55
C LYS A 5 -26.36 27.28 44.41
N LYS A 6 -25.82 28.49 44.27
CA LYS A 6 -24.79 28.78 43.25
C LYS A 6 -23.43 28.22 43.67
N ALA A 7 -23.09 28.31 44.94
CA ALA A 7 -21.87 27.71 45.49
C ALA A 7 -21.89 26.18 45.36
N SER A 8 -22.99 25.52 45.74
CA SER A 8 -23.11 24.06 45.61
C SER A 8 -23.00 23.59 44.15
N LEU A 9 -23.63 24.33 43.22
CA LEU A 9 -23.57 24.02 41.79
C LEU A 9 -22.15 24.16 41.21
N LEU A 10 -21.36 25.11 41.74
CA LEU A 10 -19.98 25.31 41.33
C LEU A 10 -19.10 24.15 41.80
N GLU A 11 -19.22 23.76 43.07
CA GLU A 11 -18.50 22.62 43.64
C GLU A 11 -18.82 21.30 42.92
N ASP A 12 -20.10 21.08 42.56
CA ASP A 12 -20.52 19.92 41.77
C ASP A 12 -19.87 19.90 40.38
N LYS A 13 -19.75 21.08 39.73
CA LYS A 13 -19.08 21.21 38.44
C LYS A 13 -17.59 20.99 38.54
N GLU A 14 -16.92 21.52 39.57
CA GLU A 14 -15.49 21.30 39.80
C GLU A 14 -15.19 19.82 40.06
N ARG A 15 -16.04 19.14 40.81
CA ARG A 15 -15.95 17.69 41.02
C ARG A 15 -16.13 16.94 39.70
N SER A 16 -17.14 17.28 38.91
CA SER A 16 -17.36 16.66 37.60
C SER A 16 -16.18 16.89 36.65
N LEU A 17 -15.59 18.08 36.68
CA LEU A 17 -14.46 18.44 35.82
C LEU A 17 -13.20 17.65 36.22
N THR A 18 -12.99 17.47 37.53
CA THR A 18 -11.93 16.61 38.07
C THR A 18 -12.10 15.15 37.62
N ASP A 19 -13.33 14.63 37.67
CA ASP A 19 -13.63 13.28 37.16
C ASP A 19 -13.35 13.14 35.67
N TYR A 20 -13.67 14.16 34.86
CA TYR A 20 -13.34 14.15 33.43
C TYR A 20 -11.83 14.18 33.18
N ILE A 21 -11.08 14.98 33.93
CA ILE A 21 -9.61 15.02 33.83
C ILE A 21 -9.02 13.66 34.17
N ASN A 22 -9.49 13.01 35.24
CA ASN A 22 -9.01 11.69 35.62
C ASN A 22 -9.30 10.63 34.54
N LYS A 23 -10.49 10.66 33.93
CA LYS A 23 -10.83 9.78 32.80
C LYS A 23 -9.95 10.06 31.57
N ALA A 24 -9.69 11.33 31.28
CA ALA A 24 -8.81 11.72 30.17
C ALA A 24 -7.39 11.20 30.39
N ASN A 25 -6.86 11.32 31.61
CA ASN A 25 -5.55 10.80 31.98
C ASN A 25 -5.47 9.27 31.85
N ASP A 26 -6.49 8.52 32.29
CA ASP A 26 -6.55 7.05 32.16
C ASP A 26 -6.55 6.61 30.68
N VAL A 27 -7.29 7.32 29.82
CA VAL A 27 -7.28 7.06 28.37
C VAL A 27 -5.92 7.39 27.77
N GLN A 28 -5.29 8.49 28.19
CA GLN A 28 -3.98 8.90 27.69
C GLN A 28 -2.88 7.91 28.09
N GLU A 29 -2.96 7.34 29.29
CA GLU A 29 -2.05 6.28 29.76
C GLU A 29 -2.21 5.00 28.93
N LYS A 30 -3.44 4.57 28.63
CA LYS A 30 -3.70 3.43 27.75
C LYS A 30 -3.15 3.62 26.34
N ILE A 31 -3.31 4.82 25.77
CA ILE A 31 -2.70 5.17 24.48
C ILE A 31 -1.17 5.08 24.58
N GLY A 32 -0.58 5.60 25.66
CA GLY A 32 0.84 5.50 25.93
C GLY A 32 1.35 4.05 26.00
N GLN A 33 0.60 3.15 26.64
CA GLN A 33 0.97 1.73 26.73
C GLN A 33 0.89 1.00 25.38
N LEU A 34 -0.12 1.30 24.57
CA LEU A 34 -0.25 0.74 23.22
C LEU A 34 0.86 1.24 22.29
N LEU A 35 1.30 2.49 22.47
CA LEU A 35 2.42 3.07 21.74
C LEU A 35 3.78 2.66 22.31
N ALA A 36 3.89 2.31 23.59
CA ALA A 36 5.14 1.85 24.21
C ALA A 36 5.63 0.51 23.66
N GLY A 37 4.77 -0.24 22.94
CA GLY A 37 5.15 -1.38 22.12
C GLY A 37 5.74 -1.01 20.76
N GLU A 38 6.18 0.24 20.55
CA GLU A 38 6.83 0.70 19.31
C GLU A 38 8.01 -0.21 18.93
N ASP A 39 8.75 -0.73 19.92
CA ASP A 39 9.82 -1.71 19.71
C ASP A 39 9.28 -3.05 19.18
N GLN A 40 8.12 -3.52 19.66
CA GLN A 40 7.49 -4.75 19.18
C GLN A 40 6.90 -4.57 17.77
N LEU A 41 6.30 -3.42 17.49
CA LEU A 41 5.79 -3.09 16.15
C LEU A 41 6.92 -2.88 15.14
N THR A 42 8.02 -2.27 15.55
CA THR A 42 9.21 -2.10 14.69
C THR A 42 9.92 -3.43 14.45
N GLU A 43 9.94 -4.33 15.43
CA GLU A 43 10.45 -5.70 15.27
C GLU A 43 9.60 -6.52 14.30
N GLU A 44 8.26 -6.46 14.42
CA GLU A 44 7.33 -7.11 13.49
C GLU A 44 7.43 -6.54 12.06
N LEU A 45 7.53 -5.21 11.92
CA LEU A 45 7.74 -4.56 10.62
C LEU A 45 9.10 -4.94 10.01
N SER A 46 10.15 -5.00 10.82
CA SER A 46 11.49 -5.40 10.38
C SER A 46 11.52 -6.87 9.95
N SER A 47 10.85 -7.74 10.70
CA SER A 47 10.65 -9.16 10.38
C SER A 47 9.92 -9.32 9.05
N TRP A 48 8.84 -8.56 8.83
CA TRP A 48 8.09 -8.57 7.58
C TRP A 48 8.93 -8.09 6.39
N MET A 49 9.72 -7.03 6.57
CA MET A 49 10.62 -6.53 5.53
C MET A 49 11.70 -7.56 5.13
N CYS A 50 12.25 -8.29 6.10
CA CYS A 50 13.19 -9.39 5.85
C CYS A 50 12.51 -10.52 5.06
N PHE A 51 11.33 -10.95 5.51
CA PHE A 51 10.56 -11.99 4.83
C PHE A 51 10.21 -11.59 3.39
N GLU A 52 9.76 -10.34 3.16
CA GLU A 52 9.47 -9.85 1.82
C GLU A 52 10.71 -9.88 0.91
N GLY A 53 11.87 -9.54 1.47
CA GLY A 53 13.17 -9.65 0.80
C GLY A 53 13.49 -11.07 0.36
N GLU A 54 13.35 -12.05 1.25
CA GLU A 54 13.57 -13.47 0.94
C GLU A 54 12.63 -13.97 -0.16
N VAL A 55 11.34 -13.64 -0.08
CA VAL A 55 10.36 -14.03 -1.10
C VAL A 55 10.67 -13.38 -2.45
N ARG A 56 11.15 -12.12 -2.45
CA ARG A 56 11.60 -11.44 -3.67
C ARG A 56 12.81 -12.15 -4.28
N GLU A 57 13.79 -12.51 -3.47
CA GLU A 57 14.98 -13.23 -3.93
C GLU A 57 14.64 -14.60 -4.51
N LEU A 58 13.83 -15.39 -3.81
CA LEU A 58 13.35 -16.69 -4.32
C LEU A 58 12.61 -16.54 -5.65
N ARG A 59 11.80 -15.49 -5.81
CA ARG A 59 11.11 -15.20 -7.08
C ARG A 59 12.08 -14.86 -8.21
N VAL A 60 13.17 -14.13 -7.92
CA VAL A 60 14.22 -13.85 -8.91
C VAL A 60 14.94 -15.13 -9.30
N GLN A 61 15.34 -15.94 -8.31
CA GLN A 61 16.01 -17.23 -8.55
C GLN A 61 15.15 -18.18 -9.38
N ALA A 62 13.85 -18.28 -9.09
CA ALA A 62 12.93 -19.10 -9.88
C ALA A 62 12.80 -18.62 -11.33
N ARG A 63 12.77 -17.30 -11.56
CA ARG A 63 12.75 -16.73 -12.92
C ARG A 63 14.04 -17.01 -13.68
N ASP A 64 15.18 -16.82 -13.02
CA ASP A 64 16.50 -17.04 -13.61
C ASP A 64 16.70 -18.53 -13.99
N TYR A 65 16.20 -19.44 -13.15
CA TYR A 65 16.20 -20.88 -13.45
C TYR A 65 15.35 -21.21 -14.69
N VAL A 66 14.15 -20.63 -14.80
CA VAL A 66 13.28 -20.83 -15.97
C VAL A 66 13.90 -20.26 -17.25
N LEU A 67 14.55 -19.09 -17.16
CA LEU A 67 15.21 -18.47 -18.31
C LEU A 67 16.41 -19.28 -18.79
N ARG A 68 17.28 -19.76 -17.88
CA ARG A 68 18.41 -20.63 -18.26
C ARG A 68 17.95 -21.98 -18.82
N SER A 69 16.89 -22.55 -18.26
CA SER A 69 16.28 -23.79 -18.78
C SER A 69 15.75 -23.62 -20.21
N ALA A 70 15.30 -22.42 -20.61
CA ALA A 70 14.83 -22.12 -21.95
C ALA A 70 15.99 -21.92 -22.96
N GLU A 71 17.13 -21.39 -22.50
CA GLU A 71 18.34 -21.26 -23.31
C GLU A 71 18.94 -22.62 -23.67
N ASP A 72 18.92 -23.59 -22.75
CA ASP A 72 19.32 -24.98 -23.00
C ASP A 72 18.42 -25.71 -24.01
N THR A 73 17.18 -25.24 -24.21
CA THR A 73 16.25 -25.81 -25.21
C THR A 73 16.38 -25.16 -26.61
N LEU A 74 16.89 -23.94 -26.70
CA LEU A 74 17.01 -23.16 -27.95
C LEU A 74 18.31 -23.42 -28.72
N ALA A 75 19.31 -24.07 -28.12
CA ALA A 75 20.58 -24.38 -28.78
C ALA A 75 20.49 -25.50 -29.85
N GLN A 76 19.32 -26.11 -30.05
CA GLN A 76 19.15 -27.25 -30.99
C GLN A 76 18.30 -26.94 -32.23
N GLU A 77 17.72 -25.74 -32.40
CA GLU A 77 16.89 -25.44 -33.58
C GLU A 77 17.23 -24.11 -34.28
N SER A 78 17.82 -24.28 -35.47
CA SER A 78 17.71 -23.46 -36.68
C SER A 78 18.61 -22.23 -36.88
N ASP A 79 19.61 -22.45 -37.73
CA ASP A 79 19.87 -21.61 -38.90
C ASP A 79 18.54 -21.23 -39.59
N THR A 80 18.25 -19.93 -39.75
CA THR A 80 17.98 -19.26 -41.04
C THR A 80 17.23 -17.92 -40.86
N ASN A 81 17.92 -16.86 -41.28
CA ASN A 81 17.41 -15.73 -42.05
C ASN A 81 16.37 -14.78 -41.41
N SER A 82 16.90 -13.75 -40.74
CA SER A 82 16.18 -12.56 -40.29
C SER A 82 15.63 -11.71 -41.46
N LYS A 83 14.31 -11.50 -41.47
CA LYS A 83 13.66 -10.36 -42.13
C LYS A 83 12.97 -9.47 -41.09
N ALA A 84 12.92 -8.19 -41.44
CA ALA A 84 12.71 -7.05 -40.58
C ALA A 84 11.27 -6.82 -40.06
N SER A 85 11.22 -5.95 -39.03
CA SER A 85 10.17 -4.96 -38.75
C SER A 85 8.92 -5.41 -37.98
N ALA A 86 8.83 -4.97 -36.72
CA ALA A 86 7.78 -4.05 -36.24
C ALA A 86 7.94 -3.85 -34.72
N VAL A 87 8.07 -2.58 -34.29
CA VAL A 87 7.88 -2.20 -32.88
C VAL A 87 6.42 -2.49 -32.52
N SER A 88 6.18 -3.59 -31.80
CA SER A 88 4.93 -3.82 -31.08
C SER A 88 5.20 -3.54 -29.60
N GLY A 89 4.73 -2.39 -29.12
CA GLY A 89 4.51 -2.21 -27.69
C GLY A 89 3.42 -3.18 -27.21
N PRO A 90 3.47 -3.68 -25.97
CA PRO A 90 2.54 -4.70 -25.50
C PRO A 90 1.12 -4.12 -25.45
N LEU A 91 0.26 -4.59 -26.35
CA LEU A 91 -1.18 -4.40 -26.29
C LEU A 91 -1.69 -5.13 -25.04
N LEU A 92 -2.07 -4.39 -24.01
CA LEU A 92 -2.81 -4.98 -22.89
C LEU A 92 -4.21 -5.41 -23.38
N PRO A 93 -4.75 -6.54 -22.89
CA PRO A 93 -6.16 -6.86 -23.06
C PRO A 93 -6.99 -5.67 -22.55
N LYS A 94 -8.07 -5.32 -23.26
CA LYS A 94 -9.09 -4.36 -22.80
C LYS A 94 -9.77 -4.89 -21.54
N TRP A 95 -9.08 -4.90 -20.40
CA TRP A 95 -9.65 -5.27 -19.12
C TRP A 95 -9.79 -4.00 -18.28
N SER A 96 -11.03 -3.71 -17.88
CA SER A 96 -11.34 -2.58 -17.01
C SER A 96 -10.66 -2.82 -15.67
N LEU A 97 -9.73 -1.94 -15.30
CA LEU A 97 -9.10 -1.99 -13.99
C LEU A 97 -10.17 -1.93 -12.88
N PRO A 98 -10.03 -2.76 -11.82
CA PRO A 98 -10.91 -2.68 -10.68
C PRO A 98 -10.83 -1.26 -10.09
N LYS A 99 -11.99 -0.71 -9.71
CA LYS A 99 -12.10 0.63 -9.15
C LYS A 99 -11.99 0.57 -7.63
N PHE A 100 -11.19 1.45 -7.05
CA PHE A 100 -11.03 1.55 -5.60
C PHE A 100 -11.34 2.96 -5.10
N GLY A 101 -12.29 3.06 -4.19
CA GLY A 101 -12.75 4.32 -3.60
C GLY A 101 -12.46 4.43 -2.11
N MET A 102 -11.36 3.84 -1.61
CA MET A 102 -11.01 3.77 -0.18
C MET A 102 -11.95 2.92 0.69
N ASN A 103 -12.71 1.98 0.10
CA ASN A 103 -13.45 1.00 0.88
C ASN A 103 -12.50 -0.12 1.35
N LEU A 104 -12.07 -0.06 2.61
CA LEU A 104 -11.12 -1.02 3.19
C LEU A 104 -11.58 -2.49 3.08
N LEU A 105 -12.88 -2.75 3.09
CA LEU A 105 -13.42 -4.12 2.92
C LEU A 105 -13.15 -4.70 1.53
N GLU A 106 -13.01 -3.83 0.53
CA GLU A 106 -12.75 -4.22 -0.86
C GLU A 106 -11.26 -4.12 -1.22
N PHE A 107 -10.43 -3.52 -0.35
CA PHE A 107 -9.01 -3.28 -0.61
C PHE A 107 -8.24 -4.55 -0.93
N THR A 108 -8.42 -5.63 -0.16
CA THR A 108 -7.73 -6.90 -0.41
C THR A 108 -8.08 -7.49 -1.79
N SER A 109 -9.35 -7.42 -2.18
CA SER A 109 -9.80 -7.91 -3.48
C SER A 109 -9.28 -7.04 -4.62
N PHE A 110 -9.30 -5.72 -4.43
CA PHE A 110 -8.72 -4.76 -5.35
C PHE A 110 -7.21 -5.01 -5.54
N TRP A 111 -6.46 -5.14 -4.44
CA TRP A 111 -5.02 -5.29 -4.48
C TRP A 111 -4.59 -6.59 -5.16
N ASN A 112 -5.21 -7.72 -4.82
CA ASN A 112 -4.90 -9.00 -5.47
C ASN A 112 -5.08 -8.92 -7.00
N GLN A 113 -6.09 -8.19 -7.47
CA GLN A 113 -6.33 -7.99 -8.89
C GLN A 113 -5.33 -7.00 -9.50
N PHE A 114 -5.05 -5.87 -8.84
CA PHE A 114 -4.12 -4.86 -9.32
C PHE A 114 -2.68 -5.40 -9.36
N GLU A 115 -2.30 -6.20 -8.36
CA GLU A 115 -0.97 -6.80 -8.24
C GLU A 115 -0.68 -7.75 -9.40
N ALA A 116 -1.59 -8.70 -9.64
CA ALA A 116 -1.47 -9.68 -10.70
C ALA A 116 -1.44 -9.05 -12.11
N ASN A 117 -2.17 -7.96 -12.32
CA ASN A 117 -2.36 -7.37 -13.64
C ASN A 117 -1.43 -6.20 -13.97
N VAL A 118 -0.90 -5.50 -12.96
CA VAL A 118 -0.12 -4.27 -13.14
C VAL A 118 1.19 -4.33 -12.36
N HIS A 119 1.15 -4.57 -11.05
CA HIS A 119 2.33 -4.45 -10.19
C HIS A 119 3.43 -5.46 -10.56
N CYS A 120 3.07 -6.73 -10.75
CA CYS A 120 4.02 -7.81 -11.05
C CYS A 120 4.54 -7.83 -12.49
N ARG A 121 3.97 -7.02 -13.39
CA ARG A 121 4.39 -6.96 -14.79
C ARG A 121 5.66 -6.12 -14.94
N GLN A 122 6.79 -6.79 -15.15
CA GLN A 122 8.09 -6.15 -15.39
C GLN A 122 8.17 -5.43 -16.74
N GLU A 123 7.28 -5.75 -17.68
CA GLU A 123 7.13 -5.06 -18.97
C GLU A 123 6.62 -3.62 -18.82
N LEU A 124 6.00 -3.29 -17.68
CA LEU A 124 5.47 -1.96 -17.40
C LEU A 124 6.49 -1.14 -16.61
N SER A 125 6.80 0.06 -17.09
CA SER A 125 7.55 1.04 -16.30
C SER A 125 6.72 1.52 -15.11
N ASP A 126 7.38 1.96 -14.04
CA ASP A 126 6.67 2.42 -12.84
C ASP A 126 5.85 3.70 -13.11
N VAL A 127 6.27 4.53 -14.07
CA VAL A 127 5.43 5.61 -14.64
C VAL A 127 4.10 5.07 -15.18
N THR A 128 4.15 3.97 -15.94
CA THR A 128 2.97 3.35 -16.54
C THR A 128 2.10 2.69 -15.47
N LYS A 129 2.72 2.04 -14.47
CA LYS A 129 2.01 1.48 -13.31
C LYS A 129 1.32 2.56 -12.48
N LEU A 130 1.96 3.72 -12.32
CA LEU A 130 1.39 4.87 -11.61
C LEU A 130 0.19 5.47 -12.37
N LEU A 131 0.26 5.52 -13.71
CA LEU A 131 -0.87 5.93 -14.53
C LEU A 131 -2.06 4.95 -14.39
N TYR A 132 -1.78 3.65 -14.36
CA TYR A 132 -2.80 2.64 -14.10
C TYR A 132 -3.37 2.74 -12.70
N LEU A 133 -2.54 2.95 -11.67
CA LEU A 133 -2.96 3.18 -10.30
C LEU A 133 -3.92 4.38 -10.23
N ARG A 134 -3.55 5.54 -10.77
CA ARG A 134 -4.45 6.71 -10.82
C ARG A 134 -5.76 6.41 -11.55
N SER A 135 -5.73 5.62 -12.62
CA SER A 135 -6.95 5.24 -13.36
C SER A 135 -7.84 4.24 -12.61
N ALA A 136 -7.26 3.48 -11.67
CA ALA A 136 -7.96 2.49 -10.86
C ALA A 136 -8.54 3.10 -9.57
N LEU A 137 -8.00 4.23 -9.11
CA LEU A 137 -8.50 4.95 -7.94
C LEU A 137 -9.69 5.86 -8.29
N THR A 138 -10.56 6.06 -7.31
CA THR A 138 -11.77 6.88 -7.41
C THR A 138 -11.93 7.76 -6.18
N ASP A 139 -12.62 8.89 -6.33
CA ASP A 139 -12.99 9.83 -5.27
C ASP A 139 -11.82 10.20 -4.34
N ASN A 140 -11.91 9.82 -3.06
CA ASN A 140 -10.93 10.16 -2.04
C ASN A 140 -9.60 9.45 -2.25
N ALA A 141 -9.63 8.22 -2.80
CA ALA A 141 -8.42 7.45 -3.08
C ALA A 141 -7.60 8.14 -4.18
N LEU A 142 -8.27 8.73 -5.17
CA LEU A 142 -7.62 9.50 -6.22
C LEU A 142 -7.00 10.79 -5.68
N LYS A 143 -7.72 11.50 -4.80
CA LYS A 143 -7.20 12.73 -4.16
C LYS A 143 -5.93 12.48 -3.36
N ALA A 144 -5.81 11.33 -2.69
CA ALA A 144 -4.63 10.98 -1.89
C ALA A 144 -3.34 10.85 -2.72
N VAL A 145 -3.47 10.58 -4.03
CA VAL A 145 -2.34 10.43 -4.96
C VAL A 145 -2.26 11.55 -6.01
N GLU A 146 -3.18 12.49 -6.00
CA GLU A 146 -3.31 13.52 -7.04
C GLU A 146 -2.08 14.44 -7.08
N ASP A 147 -1.54 14.75 -5.90
CA ASP A 147 -0.39 15.63 -5.67
C ASP A 147 0.94 15.06 -6.18
N PHE A 148 1.01 13.76 -6.49
CA PHE A 148 2.23 13.14 -7.03
C PHE A 148 2.32 13.37 -8.54
N SER A 149 3.45 13.91 -8.98
CA SER A 149 3.78 13.94 -10.40
C SER A 149 3.97 12.52 -10.94
N VAL A 150 3.47 12.24 -12.15
CA VAL A 150 3.53 10.92 -12.77
C VAL A 150 4.96 10.63 -13.24
N THR A 151 5.80 10.16 -12.32
CA THR A 151 7.21 9.86 -12.53
C THR A 151 7.56 8.49 -11.96
N ASN A 152 8.65 7.87 -12.45
CA ASN A 152 9.09 6.54 -12.02
C ASN A 152 9.36 6.51 -10.50
N ALA A 153 9.99 7.57 -9.99
CA ALA A 153 10.35 7.70 -8.57
C ALA A 153 9.12 7.77 -7.65
N ASN A 154 7.98 8.27 -8.16
CA ASN A 154 6.81 8.54 -7.34
C ASN A 154 5.83 7.37 -7.25
N TYR A 155 6.04 6.28 -8.00
CA TYR A 155 5.14 5.13 -7.96
C TYR A 155 5.08 4.50 -6.56
N ALA A 156 6.24 4.26 -5.94
CA ALA A 156 6.32 3.71 -4.59
C ALA A 156 5.69 4.65 -3.53
N MET A 157 5.85 5.96 -3.71
CA MET A 157 5.31 6.97 -2.80
C MET A 157 3.79 7.12 -2.93
N ALA A 158 3.26 7.07 -4.15
CA ALA A 158 1.83 7.10 -4.41
C ALA A 158 1.13 5.83 -3.89
N TRP A 159 1.82 4.68 -3.97
CA TRP A 159 1.32 3.42 -3.40
C TRP A 159 1.11 3.52 -1.88
N LEU A 160 2.07 4.05 -1.13
CA LEU A 160 1.99 4.19 0.33
C LEU A 160 0.85 5.10 0.82
N ARG A 161 0.16 5.81 -0.08
CA ARG A 161 -0.96 6.71 0.23
C ARG A 161 -2.34 6.13 -0.11
N CYS A 162 -2.38 4.97 -0.76
CA CYS A 162 -3.61 4.25 -1.11
C CYS A 162 -4.04 3.30 0.02
#